data_AF-A0A7D6A591-F1
#
_entry.id   AF-A0A7D6A591-F1
#
_cell.length_a   1.000
_cell.length_b   1.000
_cell.length_c   1.000
_cell.angle_alpha   90.00
_cell.angle_beta   90.00
_cell.angle_gamma   90.00
#
_symmetry.space_group_name_H-M   'P 1'
#
loop_
_entity.id
_entity.type
_entity.pdbx_description
1 polymer ?
#
loop_
_entity_poly.entity_id
_entity_poly.type
_entity_poly.pdbx_seq_one_letter_code
_entity_poly.pdbx_strand_id
1 'polypeptide(L)'
;MNMNKPIRNAEKDKSDAQMNSRIGLYIFFAGIVLLISKYIWGTDVSSALAGGIAGGGLVYWGMNYDKVSKLKRKLDELCYKKYNKPHKDSWNDIADDEGY
;
A
#
# COMPACT_ATOMS: atom_id res chain seq x y z
N MET A 1 -16.98 16.41 9.01
CA MET A 1 -16.41 15.39 8.11
C MET A 1 -17.56 14.83 7.27
N ASN A 2 -17.54 15.06 5.96
CA ASN A 2 -18.66 14.72 5.09
C ASN A 2 -18.63 13.20 4.81
N MET A 3 -19.54 12.43 5.42
CA MET A 3 -19.68 10.97 5.26
C MET A 3 -20.21 10.55 3.88
N ASN A 4 -20.19 11.42 2.88
CA ASN A 4 -21.07 11.31 1.70
C ASN A 4 -20.42 10.71 0.44
N LYS A 5 -19.20 10.15 0.52
CA LYS A 5 -18.46 9.64 -0.66
C LYS A 5 -17.73 8.32 -0.34
N PRO A 6 -18.47 7.21 -0.19
CA PRO A 6 -17.93 5.92 0.26
C PRO A 6 -16.91 5.31 -0.71
N ILE A 7 -17.06 5.51 -2.02
CA ILE A 7 -16.14 4.96 -3.03
C ILE A 7 -14.82 5.75 -2.98
N ARG A 8 -14.87 7.09 -2.96
CA ARG A 8 -13.69 7.95 -2.85
C ARG A 8 -12.88 7.72 -1.57
N ASN A 9 -13.54 7.49 -0.43
CA ASN A 9 -12.84 7.15 0.81
C ASN A 9 -12.12 5.80 0.69
N ALA A 10 -12.75 4.80 0.07
CA ALA A 10 -12.13 3.50 -0.17
C ALA A 10 -10.96 3.57 -1.17
N GLU A 11 -11.02 4.44 -2.18
CA GLU A 11 -9.90 4.73 -3.09
C GLU A 11 -8.72 5.37 -2.36
N LYS A 12 -8.99 6.34 -1.48
CA LYS A 12 -7.97 6.98 -0.66
C LYS A 12 -7.28 5.96 0.23
N ASP A 13 -8.04 5.12 0.94
CA ASP A 13 -7.49 4.05 1.78
C ASP A 13 -6.62 3.08 0.97
N LYS A 14 -7.02 2.76 -0.27
CA LYS A 14 -6.26 1.89 -1.17
C LYS A 14 -4.96 2.56 -1.60
N SER A 15 -5.01 3.85 -1.97
CA SER A 15 -3.83 4.63 -2.33
C SER A 15 -2.84 4.72 -1.16
N ASP A 16 -3.33 4.99 0.05
CA ASP A 16 -2.51 5.05 1.25
C ASP A 16 -1.86 3.69 1.56
N ALA A 17 -2.63 2.60 1.46
CA ALA A 17 -2.09 1.24 1.61
C ALA A 17 -1.03 0.92 0.54
N GLN A 18 -1.22 1.36 -0.71
CA GLN A 18 -0.24 1.17 -1.77
C GLN A 18 1.05 1.97 -1.53
N MET A 19 0.92 3.20 -1.04
CA MET A 19 2.08 4.01 -0.63
C MET A 19 2.83 3.35 0.52
N ASN A 20 2.12 2.90 1.56
CA ASN A 20 2.72 2.21 2.70
C ASN A 20 3.42 0.90 2.29
N SER A 21 2.83 0.16 1.36
CA SER A 21 3.47 -1.02 0.78
C SER A 21 4.82 -0.63 0.16
N ARG A 22 4.87 0.41 -0.68
CA ARG A 22 6.14 0.90 -1.28
C ARG A 22 7.15 1.35 -0.23
N ILE A 23 6.72 2.03 0.83
CA ILE A 23 7.58 2.40 1.96
C ILE A 23 8.20 1.16 2.61
N GLY A 24 7.42 0.09 2.79
CA GLY A 24 7.94 -1.20 3.28
C GLY A 24 9.08 -1.75 2.41
N LEU A 25 8.95 -1.69 1.08
CA LEU A 25 10.03 -2.09 0.16
C LEU A 25 11.26 -1.19 0.28
N TYR A 26 11.08 0.12 0.39
CA TYR A 26 12.21 1.03 0.56
C TYR A 26 12.98 0.75 1.86
N ILE A 27 12.26 0.48 2.95
CA ILE A 27 12.86 0.07 4.23
C ILE A 27 13.59 -1.27 4.08
N PHE A 28 12.97 -2.24 3.41
CA PHE A 28 13.59 -3.54 3.14
C PHE A 28 14.93 -3.37 2.40
N PHE A 29 14.93 -2.66 1.27
CA PHE A 29 16.14 -2.44 0.49
C PHE A 29 17.19 -1.61 1.23
N ALA A 30 16.78 -0.63 2.05
CA ALA A 30 17.72 0.08 2.91
C ALA A 30 18.44 -0.87 3.89
N GLY A 31 17.71 -1.80 4.52
CA GLY A 31 18.30 -2.82 5.37
C GLY A 31 19.28 -3.74 4.63
N ILE A 32 18.95 -4.15 3.39
CA ILE A 32 19.85 -4.93 2.53
C ILE A 32 21.12 -4.15 2.18
N VAL A 33 21.00 -2.87 1.82
CA VAL A 33 22.15 -2.01 1.53
C VAL A 33 23.08 -1.89 2.75
N LEU A 34 22.53 -1.78 3.96
CA LEU A 34 23.32 -1.75 5.20
C LEU A 34 24.07 -3.06 5.47
N LEU A 35 23.48 -4.21 5.14
CA LEU A 35 24.16 -5.50 5.23
C LEU A 35 25.31 -5.60 4.23
N ILE A 36 25.08 -5.15 2.99
CA ILE A 36 26.11 -5.12 1.93
C ILE A 36 27.24 -4.15 2.31
N SER A 37 26.92 -2.95 2.81
CA SER A 37 27.92 -1.96 3.19
C SER A 37 28.82 -2.47 4.31
N LYS A 38 28.25 -3.22 5.27
CA LYS A 38 29.05 -3.90 6.30
C LYS A 38 30.02 -4.91 5.70
N TYR A 39 29.57 -5.71 4.74
CA TYR A 39 30.40 -6.75 4.13
C TYR A 39 31.51 -6.18 3.25
N ILE A 40 31.22 -5.13 2.46
CA ILE A 40 32.17 -4.54 1.51
C ILE A 40 33.11 -3.53 2.17
N TRP A 41 32.56 -2.63 3.00
CA TRP A 41 33.29 -1.48 3.56
C TRP A 41 33.56 -1.60 5.06
N GLY A 42 33.18 -2.69 5.71
CA GLY A 42 33.47 -2.94 7.13
C GLY A 42 32.74 -2.01 8.09
N THR A 43 31.60 -1.43 7.69
CA THR A 43 30.86 -0.46 8.53
C THR A 43 30.48 -1.02 9.90
N ASP A 44 30.48 -0.16 10.94
CA ASP A 44 30.16 -0.53 12.32
C ASP A 44 28.68 -0.87 12.57
N VAL A 45 27.83 -0.76 11.55
CA VAL A 45 26.40 -1.12 11.64
C VAL A 45 26.25 -2.58 12.08
N SER A 46 25.42 -2.83 13.10
CA SER A 46 25.14 -4.20 13.57
C SER A 46 24.35 -4.99 12.52
N SER A 47 24.79 -6.21 12.20
CA SER A 47 24.08 -7.10 11.28
C SER A 47 22.67 -7.44 11.78
N ALA A 48 22.48 -7.53 13.10
CA ALA A 48 21.18 -7.77 13.69
C ALA A 48 20.23 -6.58 13.47
N LEU A 49 20.74 -5.34 13.59
CA LEU A 49 19.96 -4.13 13.32
C LEU A 49 19.59 -4.04 11.83
N ALA A 50 20.54 -4.22 10.93
CA ALA A 50 20.30 -4.17 9.49
C ALA A 50 19.34 -5.29 9.03
N GLY A 51 19.49 -6.50 9.58
CA GLY A 51 18.55 -7.60 9.39
C GLY A 51 17.16 -7.29 9.94
N GLY A 52 17.07 -6.64 11.10
CA GLY A 52 15.80 -6.18 11.69
C GLY A 52 15.08 -5.15 10.82
N ILE A 53 15.82 -4.18 10.26
CA ILE A 53 15.29 -3.19 9.31
C ILE A 53 14.78 -3.89 8.05
N ALA A 54 15.58 -4.80 7.47
CA ALA A 54 15.19 -5.55 6.29
C ALA A 54 13.92 -6.38 6.56
N GLY A 55 13.95 -7.24 7.58
CA GLY A 55 12.82 -8.08 7.96
C GLY A 55 11.55 -7.28 8.28
N GLY A 56 11.68 -6.20 9.05
CA GLY A 56 10.57 -5.32 9.40
C GLY A 56 9.96 -4.62 8.18
N GLY A 57 10.79 -4.13 7.27
CA GLY A 57 10.35 -3.54 6.00
C GLY A 57 9.58 -4.55 5.13
N LEU A 58 10.07 -5.79 5.04
CA LEU A 58 9.43 -6.85 4.26
C LEU A 58 8.06 -7.25 4.84
N VAL A 59 7.95 -7.41 6.16
CA VAL A 59 6.68 -7.70 6.82
C VAL A 59 5.69 -6.55 6.61
N TYR A 60 6.12 -5.30 6.79
CA TYR A 60 5.28 -4.12 6.59
C TYR A 60 4.80 -4.00 5.14
N TRP A 61 5.67 -4.29 4.16
CA TRP A 61 5.29 -4.37 2.75
C TRP A 61 4.20 -5.41 2.53
N GLY A 62 4.40 -6.64 3.01
CA GLY A 62 3.47 -7.76 2.83
C GLY A 62 2.09 -7.49 3.44
N MET A 63 2.04 -6.92 4.65
CA MET A 63 0.79 -6.53 5.31
C MET A 63 -0.01 -5.49 4.49
N ASN A 64 0.70 -4.48 3.97
CA ASN A 64 0.04 -3.44 3.16
C ASN A 64 -0.33 -3.94 1.76
N TYR A 65 0.45 -4.85 1.18
CA TYR A 65 0.11 -5.50 -0.09
C TYR A 65 -1.18 -6.31 0.03
N ASP A 66 -1.34 -7.11 1.10
CA ASP A 66 -2.59 -7.81 1.40
C ASP A 66 -3.76 -6.82 1.60
N LYS A 67 -3.52 -5.72 2.34
CA LYS A 67 -4.52 -4.66 2.54
C LYS A 67 -4.98 -4.02 1.22
N VAL A 68 -4.07 -3.75 0.28
CA VAL A 68 -4.41 -3.24 -1.06
C VAL A 68 -5.34 -4.20 -1.80
N SER A 69 -5.05 -5.51 -1.75
CA SER A 69 -5.89 -6.52 -2.42
C SER A 69 -7.31 -6.57 -1.85
N LYS A 70 -7.44 -6.49 -0.52
CA LYS A 70 -8.72 -6.45 0.20
C LYS A 70 -9.51 -5.17 -0.12
N LEU A 71 -8.84 -4.03 -0.17
CA LEU A 71 -9.47 -2.75 -0.51
C LEU A 71 -9.92 -2.70 -1.97
N LYS A 72 -9.14 -3.29 -2.90
CA LYS A 72 -9.57 -3.45 -4.30
C LYS A 72 -10.87 -4.25 -4.40
N ARG A 73 -10.96 -5.39 -3.71
CA ARG A 73 -12.18 -6.20 -3.70
C ARG A 73 -13.38 -5.42 -3.13
N LYS A 74 -13.16 -4.68 -2.03
CA LYS A 74 -14.20 -3.82 -1.43
C LYS A 74 -14.69 -2.71 -2.37
N LEU A 75 -13.77 -2.10 -3.13
CA LEU A 75 -14.11 -1.11 -4.16
C LEU A 75 -14.95 -1.72 -5.28
N ASP A 76 -14.57 -2.90 -5.76
CA ASP A 76 -15.35 -3.63 -6.77
C ASP A 76 -16.75 -3.97 -6.24
N GLU A 77 -16.88 -4.47 -5.01
CA GLU A 77 -18.18 -4.76 -4.38
C GLU A 77 -19.06 -3.51 -4.27
N LEU A 78 -18.51 -2.35 -3.88
CA LEU A 78 -19.24 -1.09 -3.79
C LEU A 78 -19.71 -0.61 -5.17
N CYS A 79 -18.87 -0.71 -6.19
CA CYS A 79 -19.22 -0.28 -7.56
C CYS A 79 -20.23 -1.23 -8.20
N TYR A 80 -20.11 -2.55 -7.97
CA TYR A 80 -21.11 -3.51 -8.44
C TYR A 80 -22.47 -3.26 -7.79
N LYS A 81 -22.51 -2.99 -6.48
CA LYS A 81 -23.78 -2.72 -5.78
C LYS A 81 -24.47 -1.45 -6.30
N LYS A 82 -23.72 -0.45 -6.74
CA LYS A 82 -24.24 0.86 -7.10
C LYS A 82 -24.46 1.06 -8.60
N TYR A 83 -23.52 0.58 -9.42
CA TYR A 83 -23.48 0.80 -10.87
C TYR A 83 -23.54 -0.49 -11.69
N ASN A 84 -23.61 -1.66 -11.03
CA ASN A 84 -23.60 -2.99 -11.65
C ASN A 84 -22.37 -3.26 -12.54
N LYS A 85 -21.24 -2.61 -12.23
CA LYS A 85 -19.97 -2.67 -12.97
C LYS A 85 -18.80 -2.71 -11.98
N PRO A 86 -17.64 -3.27 -12.36
CA PRO A 86 -16.44 -3.25 -11.52
C PRO A 86 -15.86 -1.83 -11.43
N HIS A 87 -15.06 -1.55 -10.39
CA HIS A 87 -14.52 -0.21 -10.11
C HIS A 87 -13.78 0.40 -11.30
N LYS A 88 -13.01 -0.43 -12.03
CA LYS A 88 -12.26 -0.03 -13.23
C LYS A 88 -13.12 0.56 -14.37
N ASP A 89 -14.40 0.16 -14.45
CA ASP A 89 -15.32 0.53 -15.54
C ASP A 89 -16.37 1.54 -15.05
N SER A 90 -16.36 1.89 -13.76
CA SER A 90 -17.30 2.82 -13.12
C SER A 90 -16.78 4.24 -12.97
N TRP A 91 -15.63 4.59 -13.58
CA TRP A 91 -15.02 5.92 -13.38
C TRP A 91 -15.97 7.09 -13.67
N ASN A 92 -16.65 7.07 -14.82
CA ASN A 92 -17.61 8.11 -15.20
C ASN A 92 -18.79 8.16 -14.23
N ASP A 93 -19.29 7.00 -13.82
CA ASP A 93 -20.40 6.87 -12.87
C ASP A 93 -20.01 7.42 -11.49
N ILE A 94 -18.77 7.17 -11.02
CA ILE A 94 -18.26 7.72 -9.75
C ILE A 94 -18.05 9.24 -9.86
N ALA A 95 -17.58 9.75 -11.01
CA ALA A 95 -17.35 11.17 -11.19
C ALA A 95 -18.63 12.00 -11.20
N ASP A 96 -19.70 11.48 -11.79
CA ASP A 96 -21.01 12.12 -11.78
C ASP A 96 -21.64 12.12 -10.38
N ASP A 97 -21.55 10.99 -9.68
CA ASP A 97 -22.31 10.76 -8.44
C ASP A 97 -21.56 11.19 -7.16
N GLU A 98 -20.24 11.04 -7.14
CA GLU A 98 -19.39 11.46 -6.03
C GLU A 98 -18.60 12.73 -6.34
N GLY A 99 -18.59 13.30 -7.54
CA GLY A 99 -17.92 14.57 -7.87
C GLY A 99 -16.41 14.55 -7.62
N TYR A 100 -15.63 14.40 -8.71
CA TYR A 100 -14.18 14.63 -8.74
C TYR A 100 -13.82 16.07 -9.11
#